data_AF-A0AAV8E520-F1
#
_entry.id   AF-A0AAV8E520-F1
#
_cell.length_a   1.000
_cell.length_b   1.000
_cell.length_c   1.000
_cell.angle_alpha   90.00
_cell.angle_beta   90.00
_cell.angle_gamma   90.00
#
_symmetry.space_group_name_H-M   'P 1'
#
loop_
_entity.id
_entity.type
_entity.pdbx_description
1 polymer ?
#
loop_
_entity_poly.entity_id
_entity_poly.type
_entity_poly.pdbx_seq_one_letter_code
_entity_poly.pdbx_strand_id
1 'polypeptide(L)'
;MYLIEVDRVPRPGGYWILSGPPIRWKQYYKGWQRTEEDLKQEQDEIEDLASRLCWKKVVEEGDLAIWQKPINHAECIKDRNIHRNPPICDNNDPDSAWYKKMDTCITPLPEVNSPTDSAGRGGALEKWPQRATSVPPRIRTGSVPGITPKIFQDDTKLWEDRANNYKKLIPPLAKGRFCNIMDMNVVPTGIGKDALGIIYERGFIGTYQDWCQAFSTYPRTYDLIHADSVLSIYQDR
;
A
#
# COMPACT_ATOMS: atom_id res chain seq x y z
N MET A 1 -15.82 -9.50 7.07
CA MET A 1 -15.01 -8.40 6.48
C MET A 1 -13.68 -8.95 5.97
N TYR A 2 -13.20 -8.48 4.82
CA TYR A 2 -12.01 -8.96 4.10
C TYR A 2 -10.66 -8.43 4.65
N LEU A 3 -10.52 -8.23 5.97
CA LEU A 3 -9.33 -7.57 6.54
C LEU A 3 -8.01 -8.31 6.23
N ILE A 4 -8.08 -9.63 6.06
CA ILE A 4 -6.94 -10.44 5.59
C ILE A 4 -6.55 -10.09 4.15
N GLU A 5 -7.51 -9.76 3.28
CA GLU A 5 -7.22 -9.28 1.93
C GLU A 5 -6.62 -7.89 1.96
N VAL A 6 -7.16 -7.02 2.82
CA VAL A 6 -6.60 -5.69 3.06
C VAL A 6 -5.16 -5.81 3.54
N ASP A 7 -4.82 -6.74 4.44
CA ASP A 7 -3.45 -6.91 4.95
C ASP A 7 -2.40 -7.15 3.86
N ARG A 8 -2.79 -7.72 2.70
CA ARG A 8 -1.87 -7.98 1.60
C ARG A 8 -1.45 -6.72 0.85
N VAL A 9 -2.19 -5.62 0.96
CA VAL A 9 -2.00 -4.39 0.17
C VAL A 9 -0.99 -3.42 0.81
N PRO A 10 -1.13 -2.99 2.08
CA PRO A 10 -0.21 -2.05 2.69
C PRO A 10 1.12 -2.73 3.00
N ARG A 11 2.19 -1.97 2.74
CA ARG A 11 3.54 -2.31 3.13
C ARG A 11 3.75 -2.23 4.65
N PRO A 12 4.84 -2.79 5.18
CA PRO A 12 5.19 -2.60 6.57
C PRO A 12 5.15 -1.12 6.97
N GLY A 13 4.50 -0.80 8.10
CA GLY A 13 4.29 0.57 8.56
C GLY A 13 3.17 1.36 7.87
N GLY A 14 2.52 0.78 6.86
CA GLY A 14 1.39 1.38 6.15
C GLY A 14 0.14 1.49 7.02
N TYR A 15 -0.82 2.31 6.57
CA TYR A 15 -2.05 2.60 7.30
C TYR A 15 -3.27 2.07 6.57
N TRP A 16 -4.25 1.64 7.35
CA TRP A 16 -5.61 1.39 6.91
C TRP A 16 -6.55 2.30 7.67
N ILE A 17 -7.47 2.91 6.95
CA ILE A 17 -8.42 3.87 7.48
C ILE A 17 -9.82 3.31 7.23
N LEU A 18 -10.60 3.17 8.30
CA LEU A 18 -12.02 2.87 8.23
C LEU A 18 -12.79 4.14 8.58
N SER A 19 -13.67 4.56 7.68
CA SER A 19 -14.53 5.72 7.85
C SER A 19 -15.99 5.29 7.82
N GLY A 20 -16.76 5.63 8.86
CA GLY A 20 -18.17 5.29 8.99
C GLY A 20 -18.44 4.07 9.89
N PRO A 21 -19.63 3.43 9.79
CA PRO A 21 -20.00 2.34 10.67
C PRO A 21 -18.97 1.19 10.65
N PRO A 22 -18.63 0.59 11.80
CA PRO A 22 -19.21 0.83 13.12
C PRO A 22 -18.56 1.98 13.91
N ILE A 23 -17.56 2.68 13.39
CA ILE A 23 -16.84 3.71 14.15
C ILE A 23 -17.79 4.82 14.60
N ARG A 24 -17.70 5.21 15.89
CA ARG A 24 -18.56 6.21 16.53
C ARG A 24 -20.05 5.84 16.59
N TRP A 25 -20.37 4.55 16.59
CA TRP A 25 -21.75 4.05 16.71
C TRP A 25 -22.51 4.61 17.91
N LYS A 26 -21.86 4.86 19.05
CA LYS A 26 -22.47 5.42 20.27
C LYS A 26 -23.24 6.72 20.04
N GLN A 27 -22.85 7.50 19.04
CA GLN A 27 -23.51 8.78 18.71
C GLN A 27 -24.52 8.66 17.56
N TYR A 28 -24.30 7.76 16.61
CA TYR A 28 -25.01 7.76 15.32
C TYR A 28 -25.82 6.49 14.99
N TYR A 29 -25.84 5.47 15.86
CA TYR A 29 -26.53 4.19 15.58
C TYR A 29 -27.98 4.35 15.10
N LYS A 30 -28.74 5.30 15.66
CA LYS A 30 -30.13 5.59 15.25
C LYS A 30 -30.23 6.07 13.80
N GLY A 31 -29.26 6.85 13.34
CA GLY A 31 -29.21 7.37 11.96
C GLY A 31 -28.93 6.27 10.93
N TRP A 32 -28.28 5.19 11.35
CA TRP A 32 -27.98 4.04 10.49
C TRP A 32 -29.03 2.93 10.54
N GLN A 33 -30.11 3.11 11.30
CA GLN A 33 -31.17 2.11 11.47
C GLN A 33 -30.63 0.75 11.99
N ARG A 34 -29.57 0.77 12.80
CA ARG A 34 -28.94 -0.42 13.41
C ARG A 34 -28.97 -0.32 14.94
N THR A 35 -28.79 -1.46 15.61
CA THR A 35 -28.76 -1.50 17.08
C THR A 35 -27.36 -1.20 17.63
N GLU A 36 -27.30 -0.77 18.88
CA GLU A 36 -26.03 -0.52 19.57
C GLU A 36 -25.20 -1.81 19.69
N GLU A 37 -25.85 -2.92 19.99
CA GLU A 37 -25.22 -4.23 20.17
C GLU A 37 -24.58 -4.75 18.88
N ASP A 38 -25.28 -4.59 17.75
CA ASP A 38 -24.82 -5.02 16.43
C ASP A 38 -23.58 -4.24 15.99
N LEU A 39 -23.61 -2.91 16.12
CA LEU A 39 -22.46 -2.07 15.77
C LEU A 39 -21.27 -2.27 16.71
N LYS A 40 -21.54 -2.45 18.01
CA LYS A 40 -20.49 -2.77 18.97
C LYS A 40 -19.84 -4.11 18.64
N GLN A 41 -20.63 -5.15 18.37
CA GLN A 41 -20.12 -6.46 18.00
C GLN A 41 -19.26 -6.37 16.74
N GLU A 42 -19.72 -5.64 15.71
CA GLU A 42 -18.95 -5.46 14.47
C GLU A 42 -17.62 -4.73 14.74
N GLN A 43 -17.61 -3.69 15.58
CA GLN A 43 -16.37 -3.01 15.95
C GLN A 43 -15.43 -3.93 16.73
N ASP A 44 -15.94 -4.67 17.72
CA ASP A 44 -15.17 -5.61 18.53
C ASP A 44 -14.54 -6.72 17.66
N GLU A 45 -15.26 -7.24 16.66
CA GLU A 45 -14.76 -8.22 15.69
C GLU A 45 -13.65 -7.66 14.79
N ILE A 46 -13.76 -6.40 14.36
CA ILE A 46 -12.72 -5.71 13.59
C ILE A 46 -11.47 -5.50 14.43
N GLU A 47 -11.62 -5.03 15.67
CA GLU A 47 -10.51 -4.78 16.57
C GLU A 47 -9.80 -6.08 16.97
N ASP A 48 -10.54 -7.15 17.24
CA ASP A 48 -9.99 -8.49 17.47
C ASP A 48 -9.20 -9.00 16.26
N LEU A 49 -9.78 -8.93 15.05
CA LEU A 49 -9.09 -9.40 13.86
C LEU A 49 -7.85 -8.56 13.53
N ALA A 50 -7.93 -7.23 13.67
CA ALA A 50 -6.78 -6.34 13.49
C ALA A 50 -5.66 -6.67 14.49
N SER A 51 -6.00 -6.90 15.76
CA SER A 51 -5.06 -7.32 16.80
C SER A 51 -4.39 -8.66 16.44
N ARG A 52 -5.17 -9.65 15.96
CA ARG A 52 -4.63 -10.95 15.52
C ARG A 52 -3.75 -10.86 14.27
N LEU A 53 -3.95 -9.84 13.43
CA LEU A 53 -3.07 -9.50 12.31
C LEU A 53 -1.85 -8.66 12.75
N CYS A 54 -1.73 -8.37 14.05
CA CYS A 54 -0.69 -7.55 14.66
C CYS A 54 -0.74 -6.07 14.25
N TRP A 55 -1.91 -5.60 13.85
CA TRP A 55 -2.14 -4.20 13.52
C TRP A 55 -2.45 -3.42 14.79
N LYS A 56 -1.90 -2.20 14.87
CA LYS A 56 -2.10 -1.32 16.02
C LYS A 56 -3.06 -0.19 15.65
N LYS A 57 -4.14 -0.03 16.40
CA LYS A 57 -5.00 1.16 16.30
C LYS A 57 -4.21 2.37 16.78
N VAL A 58 -4.02 3.36 15.92
CA VAL A 58 -3.21 4.58 16.20
C VAL A 58 -4.07 5.81 16.44
N VAL A 59 -5.23 5.90 15.77
CA VAL A 59 -6.15 7.02 15.87
C VAL A 59 -7.57 6.48 15.84
N GLU A 60 -8.44 7.03 16.69
CA GLU A 60 -9.89 6.91 16.57
C GLU A 60 -10.47 8.30 16.89
N GLU A 61 -10.86 9.02 15.86
CA GLU A 61 -11.32 10.41 15.97
C GLU A 61 -12.49 10.67 15.03
N GLY A 62 -13.57 11.22 15.59
CA GLY A 62 -14.81 11.40 14.84
C GLY A 62 -15.29 10.06 14.27
N ASP A 63 -15.56 10.03 12.98
CA ASP A 63 -16.08 8.85 12.27
C ASP A 63 -14.95 8.00 11.65
N LEU A 64 -13.70 8.26 12.05
CA LEU A 64 -12.49 7.66 11.47
C LEU A 64 -11.75 6.83 12.52
N ALA A 65 -11.33 5.64 12.12
CA ALA A 65 -10.35 4.85 12.84
C ALA A 65 -9.20 4.46 11.91
N ILE A 66 -7.98 4.55 12.42
CA ILE A 66 -6.75 4.31 11.68
C ILE A 66 -5.96 3.23 12.39
N TRP A 67 -5.59 2.20 11.63
CA TRP A 67 -4.69 1.14 12.07
C TRP A 67 -3.38 1.21 11.29
N GLN A 68 -2.29 0.91 11.98
CA GLN A 68 -0.97 0.81 11.40
C GLN A 68 -0.52 -0.64 11.36
N LYS A 69 -0.11 -1.09 10.17
CA LYS A 69 0.52 -2.39 9.96
C LYS A 69 1.92 -2.39 10.58
N PRO A 70 2.36 -3.48 11.22
CA PRO A 70 3.67 -3.52 11.85
C PRO A 70 4.79 -3.38 10.81
N ILE A 71 5.92 -2.81 11.22
CA ILE A 71 7.11 -2.64 10.37
C ILE A 71 7.87 -3.96 10.17
N ASN A 72 7.73 -4.90 11.11
CA ASN A 72 8.29 -6.24 11.08
C ASN A 72 7.47 -7.16 11.99
N HIS A 73 7.73 -8.47 11.95
CA HIS A 73 7.02 -9.44 12.79
C HIS A 73 7.63 -9.61 14.20
N ALA A 74 8.66 -8.85 14.58
CA ALA A 74 9.41 -9.09 15.82
C ALA A 74 8.56 -8.91 17.10
N GLU A 75 7.71 -7.88 17.12
CA GLU A 75 6.75 -7.66 18.23
C GLU A 75 5.58 -8.64 18.14
N CYS A 76 5.03 -8.82 16.93
CA CYS A 76 3.93 -9.72 16.63
C CYS A 76 4.19 -11.17 17.06
N ILE A 77 5.41 -11.69 16.85
CA ILE A 77 5.78 -13.07 17.21
C ILE A 77 5.68 -13.29 18.74
N LYS A 78 5.97 -12.27 19.55
CA LYS A 78 5.87 -12.37 21.02
C LYS A 78 4.42 -12.53 21.46
N ASP A 79 3.53 -11.77 20.83
CA ASP A 79 2.08 -11.75 21.13
C ASP A 79 1.32 -12.94 20.51
N ARG A 80 1.85 -13.56 19.44
CA ARG A 80 1.30 -14.78 18.81
C ARG A 80 1.29 -16.02 19.70
N ASN A 81 1.94 -15.99 20.85
CA ASN A 81 1.76 -17.01 21.88
C ASN A 81 0.30 -17.07 22.38
N ILE A 82 -0.45 -15.97 22.24
CA ILE A 82 -1.85 -15.82 22.66
C ILE A 82 -2.81 -16.05 21.49
N HIS A 83 -2.48 -15.59 20.29
CA HIS A 83 -3.33 -15.71 19.09
C HIS A 83 -2.62 -16.45 17.94
N ARG A 84 -2.91 -17.75 17.78
CA ARG A 84 -2.27 -18.60 16.75
C ARG A 84 -2.85 -18.45 15.34
N ASN A 85 -4.08 -17.93 15.21
CA ASN A 85 -4.80 -17.85 13.95
C ASN A 85 -5.09 -16.38 13.55
N PRO A 86 -4.80 -15.99 12.28
CA PRO A 86 -4.30 -16.81 11.18
C PRO A 86 -2.78 -17.14 11.27
N PRO A 87 -2.31 -18.28 10.71
CA PRO A 87 -0.88 -18.60 10.61
C PRO A 87 -0.13 -17.60 9.74
N ILE A 88 1.20 -17.51 9.86
CA ILE A 88 2.04 -16.83 8.86
C ILE A 88 2.16 -17.77 7.66
N CYS A 89 2.05 -17.24 6.45
CA CYS A 89 2.17 -18.04 5.24
C CYS A 89 3.60 -18.55 5.05
N ASP A 90 3.73 -19.84 4.72
CA ASP A 90 4.96 -20.42 4.17
C ASP A 90 5.10 -19.99 2.71
N ASN A 91 5.46 -18.72 2.49
CA ASN A 91 5.54 -18.16 1.15
C ASN A 91 6.98 -17.97 0.70
N ASN A 92 7.37 -18.62 -0.39
CA ASN A 92 8.71 -18.52 -0.97
C ASN A 92 8.94 -17.24 -1.78
N ASP A 93 7.87 -16.59 -2.28
CA ASP A 93 8.00 -15.34 -3.02
C ASP A 93 6.89 -14.31 -2.70
N PRO A 94 7.18 -13.22 -1.97
CA PRO A 94 6.25 -12.13 -1.71
C PRO A 94 5.94 -11.27 -2.94
N ASP A 95 6.76 -11.31 -4.00
CA ASP A 95 6.54 -10.51 -5.21
C ASP A 95 5.62 -11.22 -6.23
N SER A 96 5.40 -12.52 -6.08
CA SER A 96 4.44 -13.30 -6.87
C SER A 96 3.00 -12.81 -6.69
N ALA A 97 2.54 -12.01 -7.66
CA ALA A 97 1.22 -11.36 -7.62
C ALA A 97 0.14 -12.05 -8.48
N TRP A 98 0.51 -12.92 -9.44
CA TRP A 98 -0.43 -13.47 -10.44
C TRP A 98 -0.72 -14.96 -10.25
N TYR A 99 -1.97 -15.36 -10.52
CA TYR A 99 -2.51 -16.73 -10.30
C TYR A 99 -2.16 -17.35 -8.94
N LYS A 100 -1.87 -16.51 -7.94
CA LYS A 100 -1.55 -16.95 -6.61
C LYS A 100 -2.82 -17.22 -5.84
N LYS A 101 -2.96 -18.45 -5.34
CA LYS A 101 -4.09 -18.82 -4.51
C LYS A 101 -4.13 -17.91 -3.27
N MET A 102 -5.33 -17.46 -2.92
CA MET A 102 -5.52 -16.72 -1.67
C MET A 102 -5.59 -17.73 -0.54
N ASP A 103 -4.66 -17.58 0.41
CA ASP A 103 -4.56 -18.41 1.59
C ASP A 103 -4.95 -17.57 2.82
N THR A 104 -5.58 -18.22 3.80
CA THR A 104 -6.05 -17.60 5.04
C THR A 104 -4.90 -17.44 6.06
N CYS A 105 -3.82 -16.81 5.63
CA CYS A 105 -2.59 -16.61 6.39
C CYS A 105 -2.03 -15.19 6.23
N ILE A 106 -1.20 -14.77 7.19
CA ILE A 106 -0.53 -13.46 7.21
C ILE A 106 0.68 -13.50 6.28
N THR A 107 0.83 -12.48 5.44
CA THR A 107 2.00 -12.39 4.56
C THR A 107 3.27 -12.16 5.39
N PRO A 108 4.34 -12.96 5.21
CA PRO A 108 5.58 -12.73 5.92
C PRO A 108 6.16 -11.37 5.54
N LEU A 109 6.49 -10.56 6.55
CA LEU A 109 7.27 -9.35 6.39
C LEU A 109 8.76 -9.72 6.36
N PRO A 110 9.62 -8.88 5.75
CA PRO A 110 11.05 -9.15 5.69
C PRO A 110 11.64 -9.38 7.08
N GLU A 111 12.50 -10.39 7.20
CA GLU A 111 13.25 -10.63 8.42
C GLU A 111 14.27 -9.51 8.61
N VAL A 112 14.27 -8.92 9.81
CA VAL A 112 15.19 -7.85 10.18
C VAL A 112 15.93 -8.24 11.45
N ASN A 113 17.21 -7.84 11.53
CA ASN A 113 18.08 -8.17 12.66
C ASN A 113 17.81 -7.29 13.90
N SER A 114 17.12 -6.16 13.73
CA SER A 114 16.74 -5.25 14.82
C SER A 114 15.23 -4.96 14.82
N PRO A 115 14.58 -4.82 16.00
CA PRO A 115 13.18 -4.42 16.12
C PRO A 115 12.85 -3.07 15.46
N THR A 116 13.86 -2.19 15.33
CA THR A 116 13.71 -0.84 14.74
C THR A 116 14.01 -0.79 13.25
N ASP A 117 14.53 -1.88 12.68
CA ASP A 117 14.91 -1.89 11.27
C ASP A 117 13.65 -1.89 10.40
N SER A 118 13.50 -0.80 9.65
CA SER A 118 12.43 -0.56 8.71
C SER A 118 12.89 -0.93 7.31
N ALA A 119 13.29 -2.18 7.10
CA ALA A 119 13.66 -2.63 5.77
C ALA A 119 12.46 -3.37 5.15
N GLY A 120 11.84 -2.76 4.13
CA GLY A 120 11.15 -3.56 3.12
C GLY A 120 12.14 -4.55 2.50
N ARG A 121 11.70 -5.55 1.73
CA ARG A 121 12.57 -6.57 1.11
C ARG A 121 13.77 -5.97 0.32
N GLY A 122 13.66 -4.71 -0.12
CA GLY A 122 14.75 -3.95 -0.75
C GLY A 122 15.61 -3.09 0.20
N GLY A 123 15.11 -2.66 1.35
CA GLY A 123 15.77 -1.72 2.27
C GLY A 123 14.93 -0.50 2.64
N ALA A 124 15.54 0.46 3.34
CA ALA A 124 14.91 1.74 3.69
C ALA A 124 14.65 2.58 2.43
N LEU A 125 13.48 3.21 2.39
CA LEU A 125 13.01 4.01 1.25
C LEU A 125 13.06 5.50 1.60
N GLU A 126 13.40 6.31 0.62
CA GLU A 126 13.33 7.78 0.74
C GLU A 126 11.87 8.23 0.98
N LYS A 127 11.72 9.39 1.62
CA LYS A 127 10.40 9.99 1.79
C LYS A 127 9.91 10.59 0.47
N TRP A 128 8.59 10.64 0.30
CA TRP A 128 7.98 11.39 -0.78
C TRP A 128 8.25 12.90 -0.59
N PRO A 129 8.50 13.69 -1.66
CA PRO A 129 8.48 13.34 -3.09
C PRO A 129 9.78 12.77 -3.65
N GLN A 130 10.90 12.85 -2.93
CA GLN A 130 12.22 12.41 -3.41
C GLN A 130 12.24 10.93 -3.81
N ARG A 131 11.40 10.12 -3.15
CA ARG A 131 11.18 8.71 -3.45
C ARG A 131 10.90 8.41 -4.93
N ALA A 132 10.19 9.28 -5.64
CA ALA A 132 9.77 9.07 -7.03
C ALA A 132 10.95 8.87 -8.00
N THR A 133 12.05 9.58 -7.73
CA THR A 133 13.24 9.69 -8.59
C THR A 133 14.49 9.10 -7.95
N SER A 134 14.45 8.77 -6.65
CA SER A 134 15.54 8.05 -5.97
C SER A 134 15.69 6.64 -6.51
N VAL A 135 16.93 6.15 -6.62
CA VAL A 135 17.22 4.77 -7.06
C VAL A 135 16.68 3.80 -6.01
N PRO A 136 15.71 2.93 -6.38
CA PRO A 136 15.15 1.94 -5.47
C PRO A 136 16.23 1.03 -4.85
N PRO A 137 16.12 0.70 -3.56
CA PRO A 137 17.08 -0.16 -2.88
C PRO A 137 17.31 -1.51 -3.57
N ARG A 138 16.28 -2.15 -4.15
CA ARG A 138 16.45 -3.42 -4.88
C ARG A 138 17.31 -3.34 -6.14
N ILE A 139 17.42 -2.15 -6.74
CA ILE A 139 18.31 -1.88 -7.87
C ILE A 139 19.74 -1.71 -7.35
N ARG A 140 19.91 -1.06 -6.20
CA ARG A 140 21.22 -0.87 -5.55
C ARG A 140 21.82 -2.19 -5.08
N THR A 141 21.00 -3.12 -4.58
CA THR A 141 21.43 -4.46 -4.13
C THR A 141 21.64 -5.45 -5.28
N GLY A 142 21.28 -5.09 -6.51
CA GLY A 142 21.38 -5.98 -7.67
C GLY A 142 20.33 -7.11 -7.68
N SER A 143 19.25 -6.99 -6.90
CA SER A 143 18.19 -8.00 -6.81
C SER A 143 17.34 -8.09 -8.08
N VAL A 144 17.44 -7.12 -8.99
CA VAL A 144 16.71 -7.11 -10.27
C VAL A 144 17.69 -7.29 -11.43
N PRO A 145 17.75 -8.47 -12.06
CA PRO A 145 18.67 -8.74 -13.16
C PRO A 145 18.46 -7.81 -14.36
N GLY A 146 19.55 -7.17 -14.80
CA GLY A 146 19.57 -6.34 -16.00
C GLY A 146 19.08 -4.91 -15.83
N ILE A 147 18.82 -4.46 -14.60
CA ILE A 147 18.56 -3.04 -14.30
C ILE A 147 19.65 -2.56 -13.34
N THR A 148 20.39 -1.53 -13.75
CA THR A 148 21.45 -0.92 -12.94
C THR A 148 21.02 0.46 -12.45
N PRO A 149 21.62 1.00 -11.38
CA PRO A 149 21.37 2.36 -10.92
C PRO A 149 21.54 3.40 -12.05
N LYS A 150 22.54 3.20 -12.92
CA LYS A 150 22.80 4.08 -14.07
C LYS A 150 21.65 4.06 -15.08
N ILE A 151 21.18 2.87 -15.48
CA ILE A 151 20.05 2.73 -16.41
C ILE A 151 18.80 3.43 -15.84
N PHE A 152 18.55 3.26 -14.54
CA PHE A 152 17.43 3.91 -13.86
C PHE A 152 17.54 5.44 -13.85
N GLN A 153 18.73 5.97 -13.59
CA GLN A 153 18.98 7.42 -13.59
C GLN A 153 18.84 8.03 -14.98
N ASP A 154 19.38 7.36 -15.99
CA ASP A 154 19.28 7.78 -17.40
C ASP A 154 17.80 7.81 -17.85
N ASP A 155 17.01 6.78 -17.50
CA ASP A 155 15.57 6.72 -17.80
C ASP A 155 14.78 7.81 -17.04
N THR A 156 15.09 8.02 -15.76
CA THR A 156 14.45 9.08 -14.94
C THR A 156 14.67 10.46 -15.56
N LYS A 157 15.90 10.75 -16.00
CA LYS A 157 16.23 12.02 -16.68
C LYS A 157 15.49 12.16 -18.00
N LEU A 158 15.43 11.09 -18.80
CA LEU A 158 14.68 11.08 -20.06
C LEU A 158 13.20 11.40 -19.86
N TRP A 159 12.57 10.83 -18.83
CA TRP A 159 11.17 11.11 -18.48
C TRP A 159 10.95 12.53 -17.97
N GLU A 160 11.89 13.05 -17.18
CA GLU A 160 11.85 14.45 -16.73
C GLU A 160 11.89 15.41 -17.93
N ASP A 161 12.79 15.19 -18.88
CA ASP A 161 12.89 15.98 -20.11
C ASP A 161 11.59 15.92 -20.94
N ARG A 162 11.00 14.72 -21.08
CA ARG A 162 9.71 14.52 -21.78
C ARG A 162 8.57 15.24 -21.09
N ALA A 163 8.42 15.08 -19.77
CA ALA A 163 7.38 15.74 -19.00
C ALA A 163 7.51 17.27 -19.10
N ASN A 164 8.73 17.79 -19.04
CA ASN A 164 9.01 19.22 -19.24
C ASN A 164 8.66 19.69 -20.66
N ASN A 165 8.90 18.88 -21.68
CA ASN A 165 8.46 19.19 -23.04
C ASN A 165 6.94 19.25 -23.17
N TYR A 166 6.20 18.28 -22.61
CA TYR A 166 4.74 18.29 -22.62
C TYR A 166 4.16 19.48 -21.86
N LYS A 167 4.74 19.87 -20.72
CA LYS A 167 4.35 21.07 -19.97
C LYS A 167 4.48 22.35 -20.81
N LYS A 168 5.47 22.43 -21.71
CA LYS A 168 5.64 23.56 -22.65
C LYS A 168 4.57 23.55 -23.76
N LEU A 169 4.29 22.38 -24.33
CA LEU A 169 3.32 22.22 -25.43
C LEU A 169 1.87 22.39 -24.97
N ILE A 170 1.57 22.01 -23.72
CA ILE A 170 0.24 22.08 -23.12
C ILE A 170 0.33 22.91 -21.84
N PRO A 171 0.34 24.25 -21.93
CA PRO A 171 0.50 25.15 -20.78
C PRO A 171 -0.45 24.89 -19.60
N PRO A 172 -1.70 24.39 -19.79
CA PRO A 172 -2.55 23.99 -18.67
C PRO A 172 -1.97 22.89 -17.76
N LEU A 173 -1.12 21.99 -18.28
CA LEU A 173 -0.47 20.94 -17.46
C LEU A 173 0.49 21.55 -16.43
N ALA A 174 1.19 22.63 -16.79
CA ALA A 174 2.11 23.33 -15.90
C ALA A 174 1.39 24.14 -14.81
N LYS A 175 0.10 24.42 -14.99
CA LYS A 175 -0.71 25.28 -14.10
C LYS A 175 -1.43 24.53 -12.98
N GLY A 176 -1.21 23.22 -12.84
CA GLY A 176 -1.81 22.42 -11.76
C GLY A 176 -3.33 22.29 -11.83
N ARG A 177 -3.94 22.54 -13.00
CA ARG A 177 -5.41 22.48 -13.17
C ARG A 177 -5.97 21.05 -13.15
N PHE A 178 -5.11 20.06 -13.33
CA PHE A 178 -5.48 18.65 -13.25
C PHE A 178 -5.22 18.15 -11.83
N CYS A 179 -6.29 17.95 -11.06
CA CYS A 179 -6.19 17.46 -9.69
C CYS A 179 -6.05 15.94 -9.61
N ASN A 180 -6.52 15.21 -10.63
CA ASN A 180 -6.51 13.74 -10.66
C ASN A 180 -6.00 13.26 -12.02
N ILE A 181 -4.71 12.93 -12.10
CA ILE A 181 -4.15 12.14 -13.20
C ILE A 181 -3.79 10.78 -12.59
N MET A 182 -4.57 9.75 -12.91
CA MET A 182 -4.21 8.39 -12.57
C MET A 182 -3.27 7.88 -13.67
N ASP A 183 -1.97 7.93 -13.40
CA ASP A 183 -0.99 7.21 -14.21
C ASP A 183 -0.84 5.81 -13.63
N MET A 184 -1.20 4.81 -14.40
CA MET A 184 -1.13 3.42 -13.98
C MET A 184 0.11 2.80 -14.62
N ASN A 185 1.08 2.44 -13.78
CA ASN A 185 2.27 1.76 -14.25
C ASN A 185 1.91 0.31 -14.58
N VAL A 186 1.87 -0.03 -15.86
CA VAL A 186 1.53 -1.37 -16.33
C VAL A 186 2.79 -2.15 -16.65
N VAL A 187 2.95 -3.31 -16.02
CA VAL A 187 4.00 -4.28 -16.35
C VAL A 187 3.41 -5.37 -17.24
N PRO A 188 3.84 -5.50 -18.51
CA PRO A 188 3.38 -6.58 -19.38
C PRO A 188 3.75 -7.97 -18.84
N THR A 189 2.79 -8.89 -18.83
CA THR A 189 2.93 -10.24 -18.27
C THR A 189 3.94 -11.14 -19.00
N GLY A 190 4.35 -10.79 -20.24
CA GLY A 190 5.25 -11.57 -21.08
C GLY A 190 6.75 -11.21 -21.02
N ILE A 191 7.14 -10.19 -20.25
CA ILE A 191 8.54 -9.68 -20.25
C ILE A 191 9.49 -10.53 -19.39
N GLY A 192 8.96 -11.47 -18.59
CA GLY A 192 9.76 -12.39 -17.78
C GLY A 192 10.58 -11.69 -16.69
N LYS A 193 10.33 -10.41 -16.43
CA LYS A 193 10.97 -9.61 -15.39
C LYS A 193 9.92 -8.95 -14.50
N ASP A 194 9.95 -9.26 -13.21
CA ASP A 194 9.13 -8.57 -12.22
C ASP A 194 9.71 -7.17 -11.95
N ALA A 195 9.08 -6.16 -12.57
CA ALA A 195 9.41 -4.75 -12.34
C ALA A 195 8.43 -4.07 -11.36
N LEU A 196 7.42 -4.79 -10.87
CA LEU A 196 6.37 -4.22 -10.05
C LEU A 196 6.91 -3.79 -8.68
N GLY A 197 7.84 -4.58 -8.12
CA GLY A 197 8.57 -4.20 -6.90
C GLY A 197 9.32 -2.86 -7.04
N ILE A 198 9.87 -2.55 -8.22
CA ILE A 198 10.54 -1.26 -8.51
C ILE A 198 9.53 -0.11 -8.50
N ILE A 199 8.41 -0.28 -9.20
CA ILE A 199 7.33 0.72 -9.28
C ILE A 199 6.84 1.07 -7.87
N TYR A 200 6.56 0.04 -7.08
CA TYR A 200 6.15 0.24 -5.70
C TYR A 200 7.23 0.94 -4.89
N GLU A 201 8.51 0.54 -4.96
CA GLU A 201 9.57 1.21 -4.20
C GLU A 201 9.71 2.70 -4.51
N ARG A 202 9.31 3.15 -5.70
CA ARG A 202 9.26 4.58 -6.07
C ARG A 202 8.06 5.35 -5.48
N GLY A 203 7.10 4.64 -4.87
CA GLY A 203 5.89 5.23 -4.28
C GLY A 203 4.67 5.16 -5.18
N PHE A 204 4.79 4.62 -6.40
CA PHE A 204 3.68 4.53 -7.33
C PHE A 204 2.88 3.24 -7.14
N ILE A 205 1.64 3.26 -7.66
CA ILE A 205 0.80 2.06 -7.82
C ILE A 205 1.03 1.51 -9.23
N GLY A 206 1.12 0.20 -9.34
CA GLY A 206 1.27 -0.49 -10.62
C GLY A 206 0.45 -1.77 -10.67
N THR A 207 0.24 -2.28 -11.86
CA THR A 207 -0.46 -3.54 -12.10
C THR A 207 0.20 -4.35 -13.20
N TYR A 208 0.01 -5.66 -13.16
CA TYR A 208 0.29 -6.52 -14.31
C TYR A 208 -0.89 -6.50 -15.27
N GLN A 209 -0.62 -6.43 -16.58
CA GLN A 209 -1.68 -6.57 -17.58
C GLN A 209 -1.17 -7.39 -18.77
N ASP A 210 -1.99 -8.35 -19.19
CA ASP A 210 -1.91 -8.95 -20.52
C ASP A 210 -2.71 -8.07 -21.48
N TRP A 211 -2.02 -7.41 -22.43
CA TRP A 211 -2.65 -6.53 -23.41
C TRP A 211 -3.56 -7.27 -24.41
N CYS A 212 -3.47 -8.59 -24.48
CA CYS A 212 -4.41 -9.43 -25.23
C CYS A 212 -5.73 -9.67 -24.48
N GLN A 213 -5.81 -9.30 -23.20
CA GLN A 213 -7.01 -9.40 -22.38
C GLN A 213 -7.50 -7.99 -22.04
N ALA A 214 -8.82 -7.78 -22.06
CA ALA A 214 -9.39 -6.55 -21.53
C ALA A 214 -9.05 -6.45 -20.03
N PHE A 215 -8.82 -5.23 -19.53
CA PHE A 215 -8.92 -5.01 -18.09
C PHE A 215 -10.30 -5.50 -17.67
N SER A 216 -10.36 -6.47 -16.76
CA SER A 216 -11.62 -6.80 -16.09
C SER A 216 -12.15 -5.47 -15.56
N THR A 217 -13.34 -5.06 -15.99
CA THR A 217 -13.96 -3.74 -15.73
C THR A 217 -14.33 -3.54 -14.25
N TYR A 218 -13.60 -4.19 -13.34
CA TYR A 218 -13.78 -4.23 -11.91
C TYR A 218 -12.51 -3.85 -11.12
N PRO A 219 -11.89 -2.67 -11.34
CA PRO A 219 -11.44 -1.92 -10.18
C PRO A 219 -12.70 -1.35 -9.50
N ARG A 220 -13.56 -2.23 -8.96
CA ARG A 220 -14.71 -1.82 -8.15
C ARG A 220 -14.11 -1.26 -6.85
N THR A 221 -14.01 0.07 -6.79
CA THR A 221 -14.02 0.87 -5.56
C THR A 221 -13.06 0.39 -4.47
N TYR A 222 -11.77 0.32 -4.80
CA TYR A 222 -10.79 0.76 -3.81
C TYR A 222 -10.40 2.16 -4.23
N ASP A 223 -10.91 3.17 -3.51
CA ASP A 223 -10.39 4.53 -3.59
C ASP A 223 -8.98 4.51 -2.97
N LEU A 224 -8.03 3.91 -3.69
CA LEU A 224 -6.61 4.04 -3.40
C LEU A 224 -6.20 5.46 -3.80
N ILE A 225 -6.56 6.41 -2.95
CA ILE A 225 -6.10 7.78 -3.08
C ILE A 225 -4.61 7.76 -2.73
N HIS A 226 -3.75 7.83 -3.74
CA HIS A 226 -2.38 8.27 -3.53
C HIS A 226 -2.44 9.75 -3.14
N ALA A 227 -2.49 10.01 -1.84
CA ALA A 227 -2.60 11.34 -1.27
C ALA A 227 -1.28 12.12 -1.39
N ASP A 228 -0.91 12.51 -2.61
CA ASP A 228 -0.03 13.66 -2.79
C ASP A 228 -0.87 14.93 -2.65
N SER A 229 -0.47 15.84 -1.77
CA SER A 229 -1.16 17.12 -1.52
C SER A 229 -2.61 17.08 -0.98
N VAL A 230 -3.23 15.92 -0.72
CA VAL A 230 -4.56 15.87 -0.04
C VAL A 230 -4.51 16.55 1.34
N LEU A 231 -3.39 16.39 2.05
CA LEU A 231 -3.18 17.00 3.36
C LEU A 231 -2.57 18.42 3.30
N SER A 232 -2.00 18.85 2.17
CA SER A 232 -1.48 20.22 2.05
C SER A 232 -2.59 21.27 2.02
N ILE A 233 -3.83 20.87 1.67
CA ILE A 233 -5.04 21.71 1.78
C ILE A 233 -5.40 22.03 3.26
N TYR A 234 -4.89 21.24 4.20
CA TYR A 234 -5.13 21.38 5.64
C TYR A 234 -3.91 21.91 6.41
N GLN A 235 -2.79 22.21 5.75
CA GLN A 235 -1.59 22.70 6.44
C GLN A 235 -1.72 24.13 6.97
N ASP A 236 -2.71 24.89 6.48
CA ASP A 236 -2.98 26.29 6.88
C ASP A 236 -4.42 26.49 7.42
N ARG A 237 -5.07 25.44 7.94
CA ARG A 237 -6.40 25.51 8.57
C ARG A 237 -6.37 25.08 10.03
#